data_AF-A0A7Y4WKN7-F1
#
_entry.id   AF-A0A7Y4WKN7-F1
#
_cell.length_a   1.000
_cell.length_b   1.000
_cell.length_c   1.000
_cell.angle_alpha   90.00
_cell.angle_beta   90.00
_cell.angle_gamma   90.00
#
_symmetry.space_group_name_H-M   'P 1'
#
loop_
_entity.id
_entity.type
_entity.pdbx_description
1 polymer ?
#
loop_
_entity_poly.entity_id
_entity_poly.type
_entity_poly.pdbx_seq_one_letter_code
_entity_poly.pdbx_strand_id
1 'polypeptide(L)'
;MGAIVNFLAGWGLYAGLLKNVMADGMTEAAKSIQLPEEQHKIAFYFVGGLFFSLMLAYIYERWAGIRTLQTGAIAGAVIGALISLNIDFNFMAGMNWYNGYSVLFINTIVSAVMGTLTGGAIGWMLGYKRD
;
A
#
# COMPACT_ATOMS: atom_id res chain seq x y z
N MET A 1 -7.81 13.39 -0.73
CA MET A 1 -6.38 13.51 -1.09
C MET A 1 -5.62 12.21 -0.88
N GLY A 2 -5.53 11.66 0.35
CA GLY A 2 -4.84 10.38 0.59
C GLY A 2 -5.27 9.24 -0.35
N ALA A 3 -6.58 9.01 -0.52
CA ALA A 3 -7.09 7.93 -1.37
C ALA A 3 -6.67 8.06 -2.84
N ILE A 4 -6.66 9.29 -3.36
CA ILE A 4 -6.26 9.59 -4.74
C ILE A 4 -4.76 9.32 -4.91
N VAL A 5 -3.94 9.82 -3.98
CA VAL A 5 -2.48 9.59 -4.00
C VAL A 5 -2.17 8.10 -3.89
N ASN A 6 -2.83 7.39 -2.98
CA ASN A 6 -2.67 5.95 -2.82
C ASN A 6 -3.05 5.18 -4.08
N PHE A 7 -4.18 5.54 -4.71
CA PHE A 7 -4.64 4.89 -5.93
C PHE A 7 -3.67 5.10 -7.10
N LEU A 8 -3.24 6.35 -7.33
CA LEU A 8 -2.30 6.67 -8.41
C LEU A 8 -0.91 6.04 -8.18
N ALA A 9 -0.41 6.08 -6.95
CA ALA A 9 0.85 5.43 -6.59
C ALA A 9 0.77 3.91 -6.77
N GLY A 10 -0.31 3.29 -6.30
CA GLY A 10 -0.52 1.85 -6.44
C GLY A 10 -0.62 1.43 -7.90
N TRP A 11 -1.38 2.18 -8.70
CA TRP A 11 -1.48 1.91 -10.13
C TRP A 11 -0.12 2.04 -10.83
N GLY A 12 0.61 3.14 -10.62
CA GLY A 12 1.91 3.33 -11.25
C GLY A 12 2.96 2.28 -10.86
N LEU A 13 2.98 1.89 -9.58
CA LEU A 13 3.96 0.92 -9.07
C LEU A 13 3.60 -0.51 -9.43
N TYR A 14 2.37 -0.96 -9.17
CA TYR A 14 1.97 -2.37 -9.34
C TYR A 14 1.47 -2.69 -10.75
N ALA A 15 0.72 -1.79 -11.40
CA ALA A 15 0.25 -2.04 -12.77
C ALA A 15 1.32 -1.68 -13.82
N GLY A 16 2.23 -0.76 -13.48
CA GLY A 16 3.34 -0.35 -14.35
C GLY A 16 4.66 -1.04 -14.01
N LEU A 17 5.40 -0.46 -13.05
CA LEU A 17 6.82 -0.76 -12.81
C LEU A 17 7.11 -2.21 -12.40
N LEU A 18 6.23 -2.80 -11.57
CA LEU A 18 6.48 -4.08 -10.91
C LEU A 18 5.63 -5.22 -11.44
N LYS A 19 4.79 -4.99 -12.45
CA LYS A 19 3.81 -5.98 -12.96
C LYS A 19 4.46 -7.34 -13.20
N ASN A 20 5.57 -7.35 -13.95
CA ASN A 20 6.28 -8.59 -14.31
C ASN A 20 7.00 -9.21 -13.11
N VAL A 21 7.68 -8.39 -12.29
CA VAL A 21 8.42 -8.86 -11.11
C VAL A 21 7.50 -9.54 -10.11
N MET A 22 6.32 -8.97 -9.87
CA MET A 22 5.32 -9.57 -8.98
C MET A 22 4.69 -10.82 -9.59
N ALA A 23 4.39 -10.81 -10.90
CA ALA A 23 3.82 -11.97 -11.57
C ALA A 23 4.78 -13.17 -11.58
N ASP A 24 6.06 -12.96 -11.88
CA ASP A 24 7.09 -14.01 -11.87
C ASP A 24 7.35 -14.55 -10.45
N GLY A 25 7.18 -13.68 -9.45
CA GLY A 25 7.28 -14.01 -8.04
C GLY A 25 6.16 -14.90 -7.49
N MET A 26 5.02 -14.99 -8.18
CA MET A 26 3.86 -15.74 -7.73
C MET A 26 3.86 -17.18 -8.25
N THR A 27 3.33 -18.10 -7.44
CA THR A 27 3.14 -19.50 -7.85
C THR A 27 2.02 -19.61 -8.89
N GLU A 28 2.00 -20.71 -9.65
CA GLU A 28 0.91 -20.99 -10.59
C GLU A 28 -0.46 -21.11 -9.89
N ALA A 29 -0.47 -21.65 -8.65
CA ALA A 29 -1.68 -21.70 -7.84
C ALA A 29 -2.20 -20.29 -7.51
N ALA A 30 -1.31 -19.38 -7.10
CA ALA A 30 -1.69 -17.99 -6.82
C ALA A 30 -2.17 -17.24 -8.07
N LYS A 31 -1.58 -17.51 -9.24
CA LYS A 31 -2.02 -16.94 -10.52
C LYS A 31 -3.41 -17.43 -10.92
N SER A 32 -3.72 -18.70 -10.67
CA SER A 32 -5.00 -19.32 -11.09
C SER A 32 -6.25 -18.72 -10.45
N ILE A 33 -6.11 -18.03 -9.32
CA ILE A 33 -7.21 -17.37 -8.61
C ILE A 33 -7.29 -15.87 -8.91
N GLN A 34 -6.38 -15.32 -9.71
CA GLN A 34 -6.44 -13.92 -10.11
C GLN A 34 -7.53 -13.71 -11.17
N LEU A 35 -8.25 -12.61 -11.05
CA LEU A 35 -9.19 -12.18 -12.09
C LEU A 35 -8.39 -11.77 -13.35
N PRO A 36 -8.88 -12.10 -14.55
CA PRO A 36 -8.40 -11.50 -15.79
C PRO A 36 -8.43 -9.97 -15.73
N GLU A 37 -7.48 -9.30 -16.38
CA GLU A 37 -7.29 -7.84 -16.28
C GLU A 37 -8.52 -7.05 -16.70
N GLU A 38 -9.24 -7.51 -17.72
CA GLU A 38 -10.50 -6.93 -18.19
C GLU A 38 -11.67 -7.06 -17.19
N GLN A 39 -11.55 -7.96 -16.21
CA GLN A 39 -12.53 -8.18 -15.14
C GLN A 39 -12.10 -7.55 -13.81
N HIS A 40 -10.97 -6.83 -13.78
CA HIS A 40 -10.50 -6.16 -12.58
C HIS A 40 -11.52 -5.12 -12.12
N LYS A 41 -11.95 -5.24 -10.86
CA LYS A 41 -12.91 -4.32 -10.26
C LYS A 41 -12.19 -3.09 -9.71
N ILE A 42 -11.74 -2.21 -10.61
CA ILE A 42 -10.89 -1.04 -10.27
C ILE A 42 -11.46 -0.18 -9.12
N ALA A 43 -12.78 -0.05 -9.04
CA ALA A 43 -13.45 0.66 -7.96
C ALA A 43 -13.10 0.11 -6.56
N PHE A 44 -12.91 -1.20 -6.41
CA PHE A 44 -12.53 -1.81 -5.14
C PHE A 44 -11.10 -1.45 -4.73
N TYR A 45 -10.18 -1.28 -5.67
CA TYR A 45 -8.83 -0.76 -5.36
C TYR A 45 -8.90 0.67 -4.81
N PHE A 46 -9.74 1.52 -5.41
CA PHE A 46 -9.96 2.87 -4.91
C PHE A 46 -10.60 2.89 -3.52
N VAL A 47 -11.64 2.09 -3.30
CA VAL A 47 -12.33 1.98 -2.00
C VAL A 47 -11.37 1.42 -0.92
N GLY A 48 -10.56 0.42 -1.24
CA GLY A 48 -9.52 -0.07 -0.34
C GLY A 48 -8.51 1.03 0.04
N GLY A 49 -8.05 1.80 -0.95
CA GLY A 49 -7.17 2.95 -0.73
C GLY A 49 -7.82 4.07 0.09
N LEU A 50 -9.14 4.25 -0.04
CA LEU A 50 -9.92 5.18 0.80
C LEU A 50 -9.87 4.76 2.27
N PHE A 51 -10.17 3.50 2.59
CA PHE A 51 -10.12 3.02 3.97
C PHE A 51 -8.71 3.03 4.55
N PHE A 52 -7.70 2.66 3.78
CA PHE A 52 -6.30 2.80 4.19
C PHE A 52 -5.95 4.25 4.52
N SER A 53 -6.37 5.20 3.68
CA SER A 53 -6.15 6.63 3.92
C SER A 53 -6.92 7.15 5.13
N LEU A 54 -8.15 6.68 5.36
CA LEU A 54 -8.93 7.04 6.54
C LEU A 54 -8.28 6.52 7.82
N MET A 55 -7.76 5.28 7.80
CA MET A 55 -7.00 4.72 8.91
C MET A 55 -5.77 5.57 9.23
N LEU A 56 -4.95 5.94 8.23
CA LEU A 56 -3.80 6.81 8.46
C LEU A 56 -4.22 8.19 8.99
N ALA A 57 -5.24 8.81 8.41
CA ALA A 57 -5.75 10.10 8.88
C ALA A 57 -6.25 10.03 10.33
N TYR A 58 -6.93 8.94 10.70
CA TYR A 58 -7.37 8.72 12.07
C TYR A 58 -6.20 8.59 13.04
N ILE A 59 -5.19 7.77 12.70
CA ILE A 59 -3.97 7.62 13.51
C ILE A 59 -3.26 8.97 13.68
N TYR A 60 -3.11 9.73 12.59
CA TYR A 60 -2.36 10.98 12.59
C TYR A 60 -3.05 12.05 13.43
N GLU A 61 -4.37 12.22 13.28
CA GLU A 61 -5.11 13.25 14.00
C GLU A 61 -5.38 12.84 15.46
N ARG A 62 -5.73 11.57 15.72
CA ARG A 62 -6.22 11.15 17.04
C ARG A 62 -5.16 10.58 17.96
N TRP A 63 -4.11 9.96 17.43
CA TRP A 63 -3.12 9.24 18.25
C TRP A 63 -1.75 9.90 18.24
N ALA A 64 -1.29 10.39 17.08
CA ALA A 64 0.09 10.82 16.91
C ALA A 64 0.30 12.35 16.80
N GLY A 65 -0.76 13.13 16.54
CA GLY A 65 -0.65 14.58 16.32
C GLY A 65 0.16 14.97 15.08
N ILE A 66 0.18 14.11 14.04
CA ILE A 66 0.99 14.30 12.84
C ILE A 66 0.32 15.32 11.90
N ARG A 67 1.03 16.40 11.59
CA ARG A 67 0.52 17.53 10.78
C ARG A 67 1.49 18.04 9.71
N THR A 68 2.64 17.40 9.53
CA THR A 68 3.62 17.84 8.53
C THR A 68 3.80 16.78 7.46
N LEU A 69 4.19 17.21 6.25
CA LEU A 69 4.48 16.30 5.14
C LEU A 69 5.56 15.29 5.54
N GLN A 70 6.65 15.74 6.14
CA GLN A 70 7.78 14.89 6.52
C GLN A 70 7.40 13.84 7.57
N THR A 71 6.75 14.24 8.66
CA THR A 71 6.34 13.29 9.71
C THR A 71 5.26 12.32 9.20
N GLY A 72 4.34 12.81 8.36
CA GLY A 72 3.34 11.96 7.70
C GLY A 72 3.96 10.97 6.72
N ALA A 73 5.00 11.35 5.99
CA ALA A 73 5.70 10.48 5.07
C ALA A 73 6.45 9.36 5.81
N ILE A 74 7.19 9.69 6.87
CA ILE A 74 7.93 8.71 7.69
C ILE A 74 6.97 7.72 8.36
N ALA A 75 5.93 8.23 9.04
CA ALA A 75 4.95 7.37 9.70
C ALA A 75 4.21 6.49 8.68
N GLY A 76 3.91 7.05 7.50
CA GLY A 76 3.22 6.32 6.44
C GLY A 76 4.07 5.19 5.87
N ALA A 77 5.38 5.43 5.70
CA ALA A 77 6.33 4.42 5.26
C ALA A 77 6.37 3.22 6.22
N VAL A 78 6.47 3.51 7.52
CA VAL A 78 6.54 2.47 8.57
C VAL A 78 5.23 1.69 8.64
N ILE A 79 4.08 2.39 8.69
CA ILE A 79 2.78 1.73 8.75
C ILE A 79 2.52 0.89 7.49
N GLY A 80 2.84 1.42 6.31
CA GLY A 80 2.72 0.70 5.04
C GLY A 80 3.55 -0.59 5.01
N ALA A 81 4.82 -0.51 5.42
CA ALA A 81 5.71 -1.67 5.51
C ALA A 81 5.22 -2.72 6.52
N LEU A 82 4.76 -2.30 7.70
CA LEU A 82 4.28 -3.21 8.73
C LEU A 82 3.01 -3.94 8.29
N ILE A 83 2.10 -3.25 7.60
CA ILE A 83 0.87 -3.86 7.08
C ILE A 83 1.19 -4.85 5.96
N SER A 84 2.08 -4.50 5.02
CA SER A 84 2.46 -5.43 3.95
C SER A 84 3.16 -6.66 4.50
N LEU A 85 4.10 -6.50 5.43
CA LEU A 85 4.75 -7.64 6.09
C LEU A 85 3.74 -8.52 6.80
N ASN A 86 2.78 -7.94 7.53
CA ASN A 86 1.73 -8.72 8.18
C ASN A 86 0.95 -9.58 7.17
N ILE A 87 0.49 -8.99 6.07
CA ILE A 87 -0.27 -9.70 5.03
C ILE A 87 0.59 -10.80 4.40
N ASP A 88 1.81 -10.46 3.98
CA ASP A 88 2.70 -11.39 3.27
C ASP A 88 3.09 -12.56 4.16
N PHE A 89 3.43 -12.33 5.44
CA PHE A 89 3.73 -13.43 6.37
C PHE A 89 2.52 -14.33 6.62
N ASN A 90 1.29 -13.79 6.68
CA ASN A 90 0.09 -14.61 6.83
C ASN A 90 -0.16 -15.47 5.57
N PHE A 91 0.05 -14.92 4.38
CA PHE A 91 -0.02 -15.71 3.15
C PHE A 91 1.04 -16.80 3.12
N MET A 92 2.28 -16.51 3.50
CA MET A 92 3.34 -17.51 3.54
C MET A 92 3.13 -18.59 4.61
N ALA A 93 2.40 -18.29 5.68
CA ALA A 93 2.12 -19.25 6.75
C ALA A 93 1.12 -20.35 6.35
N GLY A 94 0.15 -20.03 5.50
CA GLY A 94 -0.96 -20.92 5.18
C GLY A 94 -1.27 -21.14 3.70
N MET A 95 -0.59 -20.42 2.79
CA MET A 95 -0.88 -20.43 1.37
C MET A 95 0.41 -20.57 0.55
N ASN A 96 0.34 -21.30 -0.56
CA ASN A 96 1.44 -21.39 -1.52
C ASN A 96 1.43 -20.17 -2.46
N TRP A 97 1.72 -18.97 -1.92
CA TRP A 97 1.50 -17.71 -2.65
C TRP A 97 2.70 -17.24 -3.48
N TYR A 98 3.93 -17.42 -2.97
CA TYR A 98 5.16 -16.94 -3.62
C TYR A 98 6.13 -18.09 -3.93
N ASN A 99 6.86 -17.99 -5.05
CA ASN A 99 7.92 -18.94 -5.45
C ASN A 99 9.19 -18.82 -4.58
N GLY A 100 9.30 -17.77 -3.78
CA GLY A 100 10.43 -17.52 -2.89
C GLY A 100 10.25 -16.29 -2.01
N TYR A 101 11.20 -16.05 -1.10
CA TYR A 101 11.15 -14.98 -0.11
C TYR A 101 11.51 -13.58 -0.65
N SER A 102 12.10 -13.48 -1.84
CA SER A 102 12.54 -12.19 -2.42
C SER A 102 11.36 -11.23 -2.69
N VAL A 103 10.22 -11.79 -3.10
CA VAL A 103 9.00 -11.04 -3.44
C VAL A 103 8.43 -10.32 -2.22
N LEU A 104 8.54 -10.93 -1.03
CA LEU A 104 8.13 -10.31 0.24
C LEU A 104 8.90 -9.01 0.51
N PHE A 105 10.23 -9.01 0.32
CA PHE A 105 11.04 -7.81 0.54
C PHE A 105 10.72 -6.72 -0.47
N ILE A 106 10.53 -7.10 -1.75
CA ILE A 106 10.15 -6.16 -2.80
C ILE A 106 8.78 -5.54 -2.47
N ASN A 107 7.78 -6.36 -2.14
CA ASN A 107 6.44 -5.89 -1.79
C ASN A 107 6.45 -4.96 -0.57
N THR A 108 7.29 -5.27 0.42
CA THR A 108 7.46 -4.43 1.61
C THR A 108 8.06 -3.07 1.29
N ILE A 109 9.12 -3.01 0.49
CA ILE A 109 9.74 -1.75 0.07
C ILE A 109 8.73 -0.89 -0.70
N VAL A 110 7.97 -1.52 -1.59
CA VAL A 110 6.99 -0.82 -2.44
C VAL A 110 5.82 -0.31 -1.60
N SER A 111 5.37 -1.10 -0.63
CA SER A 111 4.34 -0.70 0.33
C SER A 111 4.83 0.43 1.24
N ALA A 112 6.10 0.45 1.63
CA ALA A 112 6.72 1.59 2.30
C ALA A 112 6.72 2.85 1.42
N VAL A 113 7.06 2.74 0.13
CA VAL A 113 7.01 3.90 -0.80
C VAL A 113 5.58 4.40 -0.96
N MET A 114 4.60 3.51 -1.14
CA MET A 114 3.19 3.87 -1.20
C MET A 114 2.70 4.53 0.09
N GLY A 115 3.08 3.97 1.23
CA GLY A 115 2.80 4.53 2.55
C GLY A 115 3.43 5.91 2.73
N THR A 116 4.65 6.11 2.23
CA THR A 116 5.36 7.40 2.24
C THR A 116 4.57 8.47 1.49
N LEU A 117 4.14 8.16 0.26
CA LEU A 117 3.40 9.10 -0.59
C LEU A 117 2.02 9.42 0.02
N THR A 118 1.29 8.37 0.42
CA THR A 118 -0.06 8.50 0.98
C THR A 118 -0.05 9.21 2.33
N GLY A 119 0.84 8.79 3.23
CA GLY A 119 1.03 9.38 4.55
C GLY A 119 1.52 10.82 4.47
N GLY A 120 2.46 11.13 3.57
CA GLY A 120 2.93 12.50 3.34
C GLY A 120 1.79 13.43 2.88
N ALA A 121 0.96 12.97 1.94
CA ALA A 121 -0.20 13.72 1.47
C ALA A 121 -1.24 13.96 2.57
N ILE A 122 -1.49 12.97 3.42
CA ILE A 122 -2.42 13.10 4.55
C ILE A 122 -1.86 14.05 5.61
N GLY A 123 -0.59 13.87 6.01
CA GLY A 123 0.08 14.73 6.99
C GLY A 123 0.08 16.20 6.55
N TRP A 124 0.39 16.46 5.28
CA TRP A 124 0.31 17.80 4.70
C TRP A 124 -1.10 18.38 4.75
N MET A 125 -2.13 17.61 4.39
CA MET A 125 -3.51 18.08 4.41
C MET A 125 -4.03 18.35 5.83
N LEU A 126 -3.63 17.54 6.81
CA LEU A 126 -4.06 17.73 8.20
C LEU A 126 -3.46 18.99 8.84
N GLY A 127 -2.25 19.38 8.44
CA GLY A 127 -1.62 20.65 8.87
C GLY A 127 -1.92 21.85 7.99
N TYR A 128 -2.63 21.67 6.88
CA TYR A 128 -2.93 22.78 5.97
C TYR A 128 -3.80 23.83 6.66
N LYS A 129 -3.30 25.07 6.77
CA LYS A 129 -3.95 26.22 7.43
C LYS A 129 -4.29 26.01 8.91
N ARG A 130 -3.56 25.12 9.58
CA ARG A 130 -3.63 24.92 11.03
C ARG A 130 -2.24 25.26 11.56
N ASP A 131 -2.06 26.53 11.92
CA ASP A 131 -0.89 27.01 12.66
C ASP A 131 -0.80 26.31 14.03
#